data_AF-A0A225DJG8-F1
#
_entry.id   AF-A0A225DJG8-F1
#
_cell.length_a   1.000
_cell.length_b   1.000
_cell.length_c   1.000
_cell.angle_alpha   90.00
_cell.angle_beta   90.00
_cell.angle_gamma   90.00
#
_symmetry.space_group_name_H-M   'P 1'
#
loop_
_entity.id
_entity.type
_entity.pdbx_description
1 polymer ?
#
loop_
_entity_poly.entity_id
_entity_poly.type
_entity_poly.pdbx_seq_one_letter_code
_entity_poly.pdbx_strand_id
1 'polypeptide(L)'
;MAGALQGIGCAVGDIAVALEVKLGCTVAQVAGALQGIGCAVGDIAVALKVQLGCTVAQVAGILQGIGCAVGDIAVALEVKLGCTVAQVAGALQGIGCATGAIAGTLQGVLGCTVAQVAGALQGIGCAAGDIAVALKVQLGCTVAQVAGALQGIGCATGTIAVALEVKLGCTVAQVAGALQGIGCTTGTIATALSVQLGCTVAQVAGTLQGIGCAVSDIATALKVQLGCTAANVGTALYGIGYLTIDVVGALKVAFGYTATQVGTVLHGLGCLVLDAAIALKASFNLTVAQTGTCLCNSGYLSLTVALTLPLLAL
;
A
#
# COMPACT_ATOMS: atom_id res chain seq x y z
N MET A 1 -27.87 24.88 -41.19
CA MET A 1 -28.60 25.70 -40.20
C MET A 1 -27.72 26.07 -39.01
N ALA A 2 -27.10 25.12 -38.30
CA ALA A 2 -26.24 25.42 -37.14
C ALA A 2 -25.15 26.47 -37.44
N GLY A 3 -24.44 26.32 -38.57
CA GLY A 3 -23.42 27.31 -39.00
C GLY A 3 -24.01 28.66 -39.44
N ALA A 4 -25.27 28.69 -39.89
CA ALA A 4 -25.95 29.95 -40.22
C ALA A 4 -26.38 30.70 -38.94
N LEU A 5 -26.84 29.98 -37.91
CA LEU A 5 -27.16 30.54 -36.60
C LEU A 5 -25.90 31.04 -35.87
N GLN A 6 -24.79 30.32 -35.98
CA GLN A 6 -23.50 30.79 -35.45
C GLN A 6 -22.99 32.01 -36.22
N GLY A 7 -23.15 32.03 -37.54
CA GLY A 7 -22.75 33.16 -38.40
C GLY A 7 -23.50 34.46 -38.13
N ILE A 8 -24.70 34.39 -37.52
CA ILE A 8 -25.46 35.57 -37.05
C ILE A 8 -25.25 35.87 -35.55
N GLY A 9 -24.31 35.18 -34.89
CA GLY A 9 -23.88 35.47 -33.52
C GLY A 9 -24.72 34.82 -32.40
N CYS A 10 -25.53 33.80 -32.69
CA CYS A 10 -26.27 33.09 -31.65
C CYS A 10 -25.31 32.37 -30.68
N ALA A 11 -25.65 32.37 -29.38
CA ALA A 11 -24.91 31.62 -28.39
C ALA A 11 -25.06 30.11 -28.62
N VAL A 12 -24.02 29.32 -28.29
CA VAL A 12 -24.00 27.86 -28.48
C VAL A 12 -25.21 27.17 -27.82
N GLY A 13 -25.60 27.65 -26.62
CA GLY A 13 -26.79 27.16 -25.93
C GLY A 13 -28.10 27.39 -26.70
N ASP A 14 -28.28 28.57 -27.29
CA ASP A 14 -29.48 28.91 -28.07
C ASP A 14 -29.56 28.07 -29.35
N ILE A 15 -28.41 27.84 -29.99
CA ILE A 15 -28.30 26.95 -31.15
C ILE A 15 -28.71 25.52 -30.74
N ALA A 16 -28.22 25.04 -29.59
CA ALA A 16 -28.54 23.70 -29.10
C ALA A 16 -30.05 23.52 -28.85
N VAL A 17 -30.69 24.46 -28.15
CA VAL A 17 -32.14 24.42 -27.87
C VAL A 17 -32.94 24.52 -29.16
N ALA A 18 -32.53 25.37 -30.11
CA ALA A 18 -33.21 25.48 -31.40
C ALA A 18 -33.15 24.16 -32.20
N LEU A 19 -32.01 23.46 -32.18
CA LEU A 19 -31.85 22.17 -32.85
C LEU A 19 -32.71 21.07 -32.20
N GLU A 20 -32.73 20.98 -30.87
CA GLU A 20 -33.55 19.97 -30.19
C GLU A 20 -35.05 20.27 -30.31
N VAL A 21 -35.48 21.46 -29.88
CA VAL A 21 -36.91 21.77 -29.70
C VAL A 21 -37.61 22.09 -31.01
N LYS A 22 -36.95 22.81 -31.93
CA LYS A 22 -37.59 23.27 -33.17
C LYS A 22 -37.39 22.31 -34.35
N LEU A 23 -36.31 21.53 -34.34
CA LEU A 23 -35.96 20.62 -35.44
C LEU A 23 -36.06 19.15 -35.06
N GLY A 24 -36.36 18.83 -33.80
CA GLY A 24 -36.52 17.45 -33.32
C GLY A 24 -35.23 16.64 -33.39
N CYS A 25 -34.07 17.29 -33.41
CA CYS A 25 -32.79 16.59 -33.39
C CYS A 25 -32.60 15.89 -32.05
N THR A 26 -32.03 14.68 -32.09
CA THR A 26 -31.54 14.02 -30.87
C THR A 26 -30.36 14.81 -30.29
N VAL A 27 -30.17 14.71 -28.98
CA VAL A 27 -29.05 15.35 -28.26
C VAL A 27 -27.68 15.04 -28.89
N ALA A 28 -27.46 13.80 -29.35
CA ALA A 28 -26.22 13.41 -30.03
C ALA A 28 -26.04 14.13 -31.39
N GLN A 29 -27.12 14.26 -32.16
CA GLN A 29 -27.11 15.03 -33.41
C GLN A 29 -26.85 16.52 -33.16
N VAL A 30 -27.39 17.08 -32.07
CA VAL A 30 -27.10 18.46 -31.66
C VAL A 30 -25.60 18.61 -31.38
N ALA A 31 -25.00 17.72 -30.58
CA ALA A 31 -23.58 17.77 -30.27
C ALA A 31 -22.69 17.66 -31.52
N GLY A 32 -23.01 16.72 -32.42
CA GLY A 32 -22.28 16.56 -33.69
C GLY A 32 -22.41 17.78 -34.60
N ALA A 33 -23.59 18.41 -34.64
CA ALA A 33 -23.80 19.64 -35.38
C ALA A 33 -22.98 20.81 -34.80
N LEU A 34 -22.92 20.95 -33.47
CA LEU A 34 -22.10 21.97 -32.80
C LEU A 34 -20.60 21.74 -33.01
N GLN A 35 -20.14 20.49 -32.98
CA GLN A 35 -18.75 20.16 -33.30
C GLN A 35 -18.41 20.44 -34.77
N GLY A 36 -19.32 20.12 -35.69
CA GLY A 36 -19.15 20.35 -37.13
C GLY A 36 -19.05 21.83 -37.51
N ILE A 37 -19.52 22.73 -36.65
CA ILE A 37 -19.37 24.19 -36.81
C ILE A 37 -18.22 24.77 -35.98
N GLY A 38 -17.39 23.91 -35.37
CA GLY A 38 -16.18 24.30 -34.66
C GLY A 38 -16.39 24.83 -33.25
N CYS A 39 -17.51 24.53 -32.58
CA CYS A 39 -17.69 24.88 -31.17
C CYS A 39 -16.66 24.16 -30.29
N ALA A 40 -16.16 24.85 -29.26
CA ALA A 40 -15.26 24.23 -28.29
C ALA A 40 -15.99 23.14 -27.49
N VAL A 41 -15.29 22.04 -27.18
CA VAL A 41 -15.83 20.88 -26.43
C VAL A 41 -16.50 21.31 -25.12
N GLY A 42 -15.90 22.28 -24.43
CA GLY A 42 -16.43 22.86 -23.20
C GLY A 42 -17.80 23.52 -23.38
N ASP A 43 -18.01 24.26 -24.47
CA ASP A 43 -19.26 24.96 -24.74
C ASP A 43 -20.35 23.97 -25.17
N ILE A 44 -19.98 22.92 -25.92
CA ILE A 44 -20.86 21.79 -26.24
C ILE A 44 -21.29 21.12 -24.93
N ALA A 45 -20.36 20.82 -24.02
CA ALA A 45 -20.68 20.19 -22.74
C ALA A 45 -21.67 21.01 -21.89
N VAL A 46 -21.47 22.34 -21.81
CA VAL A 46 -22.39 23.25 -21.12
C VAL A 46 -23.77 23.24 -21.77
N ALA A 47 -23.84 23.29 -23.10
CA ALA A 47 -25.12 23.23 -23.80
C ALA A 47 -25.86 21.91 -23.49
N LEU A 48 -25.17 20.77 -23.59
CA LEU A 48 -25.74 19.46 -23.29
C LEU A 48 -26.27 19.36 -21.85
N LYS A 49 -25.48 19.82 -20.86
CA LYS A 49 -25.83 19.71 -19.44
C LYS A 49 -26.89 20.70 -19.01
N VAL A 50 -26.70 21.98 -19.32
CA VAL A 50 -27.49 23.08 -18.77
C VAL A 50 -28.75 23.30 -19.59
N GLN A 51 -28.67 23.21 -20.92
CA GLN A 51 -29.79 23.53 -21.80
C GLN A 51 -30.62 22.30 -22.15
N LEU A 52 -29.97 21.16 -22.40
CA LEU A 52 -30.65 19.91 -22.81
C LEU A 52 -30.83 18.91 -21.65
N GLY A 53 -30.48 19.31 -20.42
CA GLY A 53 -30.77 18.54 -19.20
C GLY A 53 -30.03 17.20 -19.05
N CYS A 54 -28.94 16.97 -19.80
CA CYS A 54 -28.20 15.71 -19.74
C CYS A 54 -27.55 15.45 -18.37
N THR A 55 -27.32 14.19 -18.02
CA THR A 55 -26.44 13.80 -16.91
C THR A 55 -24.96 13.92 -17.32
N VAL A 56 -24.05 13.98 -16.34
CA VAL A 56 -22.59 14.05 -16.60
C VAL A 56 -22.10 12.85 -17.41
N ALA A 57 -22.62 11.66 -17.10
CA ALA A 57 -22.30 10.43 -17.84
C ALA A 57 -22.79 10.49 -19.30
N GLN A 58 -24.00 11.02 -19.53
CA GLN A 58 -24.52 11.23 -20.89
C GLN A 58 -23.67 12.24 -21.66
N VAL A 59 -23.27 13.36 -21.04
CA VAL A 59 -22.39 14.35 -21.66
C VAL A 59 -21.09 13.69 -22.10
N ALA A 60 -20.42 12.94 -21.21
CA ALA A 60 -19.17 12.26 -21.54
C ALA A 60 -19.34 11.25 -22.69
N GLY A 61 -20.39 10.43 -22.65
CA GLY A 61 -20.68 9.45 -23.71
C GLY A 61 -20.99 10.08 -25.06
N ILE A 62 -21.72 11.20 -25.06
CA ILE A 62 -22.02 11.94 -26.29
C ILE A 62 -20.74 12.57 -26.85
N LEU A 63 -19.93 13.22 -26.02
CA LEU A 63 -18.67 13.82 -26.45
C LEU A 63 -17.68 12.77 -26.97
N GLN A 64 -17.63 11.59 -26.36
CA GLN A 64 -16.85 10.48 -26.89
C GLN A 64 -17.40 9.97 -28.23
N GLY A 65 -18.73 9.85 -28.34
CA GLY A 65 -19.40 9.38 -29.56
C GLY A 65 -19.17 10.29 -30.78
N ILE A 66 -18.95 11.59 -30.56
CA ILE A 66 -18.57 12.54 -31.60
C ILE A 66 -17.03 12.65 -31.79
N GLY A 67 -16.25 11.81 -31.10
CA GLY A 67 -14.80 11.71 -31.30
C GLY A 67 -13.94 12.72 -30.53
N CYS A 68 -14.46 13.36 -29.48
CA CYS A 68 -13.63 14.22 -28.62
C CYS A 68 -12.56 13.40 -27.88
N ALA A 69 -11.37 13.99 -27.71
CA ALA A 69 -10.31 13.36 -26.93
C ALA A 69 -10.69 13.28 -25.44
N VAL A 70 -10.24 12.23 -24.76
CA VAL A 70 -10.52 11.99 -23.33
C VAL A 70 -10.08 13.16 -22.45
N GLY A 71 -8.93 13.76 -22.75
CA GLY A 71 -8.46 14.96 -22.03
C GLY A 71 -9.40 16.15 -22.16
N ASP A 72 -9.90 16.43 -23.37
CA ASP A 72 -10.84 17.53 -23.61
C ASP A 72 -12.18 17.28 -22.91
N ILE A 73 -12.65 16.03 -22.91
CA ILE A 73 -13.85 15.62 -22.17
C ILE A 73 -13.62 15.90 -20.67
N ALA A 74 -12.50 15.45 -20.10
CA ALA A 74 -12.21 15.64 -18.68
C ALA A 74 -12.15 17.13 -18.29
N VAL A 75 -11.47 17.96 -19.09
CA VAL A 75 -11.41 19.42 -18.88
C VAL A 75 -12.80 20.05 -18.97
N ALA A 76 -13.61 19.64 -19.94
CA ALA A 76 -14.98 20.15 -20.06
C ALA A 76 -15.82 19.78 -18.82
N LEU A 77 -15.71 18.55 -18.32
CA LEU A 77 -16.45 18.12 -17.14
C LEU A 77 -16.01 18.87 -15.87
N GLU A 78 -14.71 19.00 -15.62
CA GLU A 78 -14.22 19.66 -14.41
C GLU A 78 -14.36 21.18 -14.49
N VAL A 79 -13.77 21.80 -15.51
CA VAL A 79 -13.61 23.27 -15.58
C VAL A 79 -14.89 23.96 -16.01
N LYS A 80 -15.67 23.36 -16.93
CA LYS A 80 -16.88 24.00 -17.49
C LYS A 80 -18.15 23.58 -16.77
N LEU A 81 -18.25 22.32 -16.34
CA LEU A 81 -19.42 21.83 -15.62
C LEU A 81 -19.25 21.80 -14.10
N GLY A 82 -18.05 22.10 -13.58
CA GLY A 82 -17.79 22.11 -12.13
C GLY A 82 -17.88 20.73 -11.50
N CYS A 83 -17.66 19.66 -12.26
CA CYS A 83 -17.71 18.30 -11.73
C CYS A 83 -16.54 18.05 -10.76
N THR A 84 -16.78 17.24 -9.74
CA THR A 84 -15.70 16.76 -8.87
C THR A 84 -14.81 15.75 -9.60
N VAL A 85 -13.56 15.59 -9.13
CA VAL A 85 -12.62 14.59 -9.67
C VAL A 85 -13.23 13.18 -9.71
N ALA A 86 -14.00 12.80 -8.70
CA ALA A 86 -14.69 11.50 -8.67
C ALA A 86 -15.78 11.38 -9.74
N GLN A 87 -16.55 12.46 -9.99
CA GLN A 87 -17.55 12.49 -11.06
C GLN A 87 -16.89 12.40 -12.44
N VAL A 88 -15.76 13.08 -12.64
CA VAL A 88 -14.98 12.97 -13.88
C VAL A 88 -14.47 11.54 -14.06
N ALA A 89 -13.85 10.96 -13.04
CA ALA A 89 -13.37 9.58 -13.09
C ALA A 89 -14.49 8.58 -13.42
N GLY A 90 -15.67 8.73 -12.80
CA GLY A 90 -16.83 7.90 -13.06
C GLY A 90 -17.38 8.05 -14.48
N ALA A 91 -17.39 9.28 -15.00
CA ALA A 91 -17.77 9.54 -16.38
C ALA A 91 -16.78 8.91 -17.37
N LEU A 92 -15.46 9.04 -17.11
CA LEU A 92 -14.42 8.41 -17.93
C LEU A 92 -14.50 6.88 -17.88
N GLN A 93 -14.77 6.29 -16.72
CA GLN A 93 -15.02 4.85 -16.60
C GLN A 93 -16.27 4.43 -17.37
N GLY A 94 -17.35 5.22 -17.30
CA GLY A 94 -18.61 4.96 -17.99
C GLY A 94 -18.48 4.96 -19.52
N ILE A 95 -17.51 5.68 -20.07
CA ILE A 95 -17.17 5.68 -21.49
C ILE A 95 -16.09 4.63 -21.86
N GLY A 96 -15.74 3.74 -20.92
CA GLY A 96 -14.85 2.61 -21.16
C GLY A 96 -13.35 2.92 -21.04
N CYS A 97 -12.95 4.04 -20.43
CA CYS A 97 -11.53 4.31 -20.20
C CYS A 97 -10.93 3.29 -19.19
N ALA A 98 -9.75 2.76 -19.52
CA ALA A 98 -8.99 1.94 -18.58
C ALA A 98 -8.49 2.75 -17.38
N THR A 99 -8.35 2.13 -16.22
CA THR A 99 -7.90 2.74 -14.94
C THR A 99 -6.64 3.60 -15.11
N GLY A 100 -5.64 3.11 -15.84
CA GLY A 100 -4.41 3.86 -16.09
C GLY A 100 -4.61 5.13 -16.92
N ALA A 101 -5.52 5.10 -17.91
CA ALA A 101 -5.85 6.27 -18.72
C ALA A 101 -6.63 7.32 -17.90
N ILE A 102 -7.53 6.86 -17.03
CA ILE A 102 -8.24 7.72 -16.07
C ILE A 102 -7.20 8.39 -15.16
N ALA A 103 -6.32 7.62 -14.52
CA ALA A 103 -5.28 8.15 -13.63
C ALA A 103 -4.39 9.19 -14.32
N GLY A 104 -3.89 8.86 -15.52
CA GLY A 104 -3.04 9.75 -16.31
C GLY A 104 -3.77 11.03 -16.72
N THR A 105 -5.07 10.95 -17.03
CA THR A 105 -5.88 12.13 -17.34
C THR A 105 -6.06 13.01 -16.10
N LEU A 106 -6.43 12.43 -14.96
CA LEU A 106 -6.63 13.18 -13.72
C LEU A 106 -5.34 13.90 -13.28
N GLN A 107 -4.18 13.25 -13.32
CA GLN A 107 -2.92 13.89 -12.92
C GLN A 107 -2.37 14.81 -14.02
N GLY A 108 -2.23 14.29 -15.25
CA GLY A 108 -1.52 14.98 -16.33
C GLY A 108 -2.32 16.09 -17.00
N VAL A 109 -3.65 15.98 -17.04
CA VAL A 109 -4.52 16.98 -17.67
C VAL A 109 -5.16 17.89 -16.62
N LEU A 110 -5.69 17.31 -15.54
CA LEU A 110 -6.41 18.07 -14.50
C LEU A 110 -5.51 18.52 -13.33
N GLY A 111 -4.25 18.10 -13.29
CA GLY A 111 -3.31 18.49 -12.24
C GLY A 111 -3.65 17.92 -10.86
N CYS A 112 -4.42 16.84 -10.78
CA CYS A 112 -4.77 16.21 -9.51
C CYS A 112 -3.55 15.65 -8.79
N THR A 113 -3.57 15.75 -7.45
CA THR A 113 -2.59 15.07 -6.59
C THR A 113 -2.78 13.55 -6.63
N VAL A 114 -1.72 12.80 -6.31
CA VAL A 114 -1.76 11.31 -6.21
C VAL A 114 -2.87 10.82 -5.28
N ALA A 115 -3.11 11.52 -4.17
CA ALA A 115 -4.18 11.17 -3.23
C ALA A 115 -5.58 11.37 -3.83
N GLN A 116 -5.79 12.47 -4.57
CA GLN A 116 -7.06 12.72 -5.28
C GLN A 116 -7.29 11.66 -6.37
N VAL A 117 -6.25 11.26 -7.10
CA VAL A 117 -6.35 10.19 -8.11
C VAL A 117 -6.71 8.87 -7.44
N ALA A 118 -6.00 8.47 -6.37
CA ALA A 118 -6.28 7.24 -5.64
C ALA A 118 -7.72 7.20 -5.10
N GLY A 119 -8.18 8.31 -4.49
CA GLY A 119 -9.54 8.42 -3.97
C GLY A 119 -10.60 8.38 -5.07
N ALA A 120 -10.35 9.02 -6.21
CA ALA A 120 -11.26 8.97 -7.35
C ALA A 120 -11.36 7.55 -7.94
N LEU A 121 -10.23 6.85 -8.11
CA LEU A 121 -10.21 5.47 -8.57
C LEU A 121 -10.91 4.52 -7.58
N GLN A 122 -10.73 4.72 -6.28
CA GLN A 122 -11.48 3.96 -5.27
C GLN A 122 -12.98 4.25 -5.34
N GLY A 123 -13.36 5.52 -5.51
CA GLY A 123 -14.76 5.95 -5.60
C GLY A 123 -15.52 5.34 -6.78
N ILE A 124 -14.80 4.98 -7.85
CA ILE A 124 -15.36 4.27 -9.02
C ILE A 124 -15.23 2.73 -8.91
N GLY A 125 -14.83 2.22 -7.75
CA GLY A 125 -14.79 0.80 -7.43
C GLY A 125 -13.53 0.06 -7.92
N CYS A 126 -12.44 0.75 -8.26
CA CYS A 126 -11.19 0.07 -8.62
C CYS A 126 -10.61 -0.70 -7.42
N ALA A 127 -10.10 -1.91 -7.67
CA ALA A 127 -9.40 -2.67 -6.65
C ALA A 127 -8.06 -2.01 -6.28
N ALA A 128 -7.62 -2.15 -5.03
CA ALA A 128 -6.36 -1.59 -4.54
C ALA A 128 -5.14 -1.96 -5.40
N GLY A 129 -5.14 -3.17 -5.97
CA GLY A 129 -4.11 -3.62 -6.90
C GLY A 129 -4.07 -2.81 -8.20
N ASP A 130 -5.23 -2.51 -8.78
CA ASP A 130 -5.30 -1.73 -10.03
C ASP A 130 -4.97 -0.26 -9.79
N ILE A 131 -5.37 0.26 -8.61
CA ILE A 131 -4.95 1.58 -8.14
C ILE A 131 -3.42 1.61 -8.00
N ALA A 132 -2.82 0.62 -7.34
CA ALA A 132 -1.38 0.54 -7.16
C ALA A 132 -0.63 0.56 -8.50
N VAL A 133 -1.08 -0.23 -9.48
CA VAL A 133 -0.53 -0.27 -10.84
C VAL A 133 -0.67 1.09 -11.52
N ALA A 134 -1.84 1.73 -11.46
CA ALA A 134 -2.04 3.04 -12.05
C ALA A 134 -1.12 4.10 -11.43
N LEU A 135 -0.97 4.11 -10.11
CA LEU A 135 -0.07 5.06 -9.43
C LEU A 135 1.40 4.80 -9.74
N LYS A 136 1.85 3.54 -9.74
CA LYS A 136 3.26 3.19 -9.95
C LYS A 136 3.68 3.34 -11.40
N VAL A 137 2.93 2.72 -12.31
CA VAL A 137 3.32 2.56 -13.71
C VAL A 137 2.94 3.80 -14.51
N GLN A 138 1.75 4.37 -14.26
CA GLN A 138 1.23 5.46 -15.08
C GLN A 138 1.62 6.83 -14.53
N LEU A 139 1.69 6.97 -13.20
CA LEU A 139 2.05 8.24 -12.56
C LEU A 139 3.51 8.29 -12.07
N GLY A 140 4.26 7.20 -12.24
CA GLY A 140 5.68 7.13 -11.85
C GLY A 140 5.93 7.21 -10.33
N CYS A 141 4.93 6.91 -9.49
CA CYS A 141 5.08 7.00 -8.03
C CYS A 141 6.15 6.03 -7.50
N THR A 142 6.77 6.38 -6.38
CA THR A 142 7.58 5.44 -5.58
C THR A 142 6.69 4.42 -4.87
N VAL A 143 7.25 3.28 -4.46
CA VAL A 143 6.51 2.24 -3.70
C VAL A 143 5.94 2.81 -2.39
N ALA A 144 6.70 3.68 -1.71
CA ALA A 144 6.25 4.36 -0.50
C ALA A 144 5.07 5.31 -0.77
N GLN A 145 5.10 6.07 -1.87
CA GLN A 145 3.97 6.93 -2.26
C GLN A 145 2.72 6.12 -2.58
N VAL A 146 2.86 4.97 -3.26
CA VAL A 146 1.73 4.07 -3.51
C VAL A 146 1.15 3.52 -2.21
N ALA A 147 2.00 3.05 -1.29
CA ALA A 147 1.57 2.55 0.01
C ALA A 147 0.82 3.63 0.81
N GLY A 148 1.36 4.86 0.84
CA GLY A 148 0.74 6.00 1.52
C GLY A 148 -0.60 6.39 0.88
N ALA A 149 -0.68 6.38 -0.45
CA ALA A 149 -1.93 6.66 -1.15
C ALA A 149 -3.01 5.61 -0.84
N LEU A 150 -2.64 4.31 -0.87
CA LEU A 150 -3.56 3.22 -0.52
C LEU A 150 -4.00 3.29 0.94
N GLN A 151 -3.10 3.61 1.86
CA GLN A 151 -3.45 3.83 3.27
C GLN A 151 -4.38 5.04 3.44
N GLY A 152 -4.12 6.14 2.73
CA GLY A 152 -4.93 7.36 2.77
C GLY A 152 -6.36 7.15 2.30
N ILE A 153 -6.59 6.19 1.40
CA ILE A 153 -7.94 5.78 0.98
C ILE A 153 -8.53 4.65 1.86
N GLY A 154 -7.87 4.31 2.97
CA GLY A 154 -8.38 3.34 3.96
C GLY A 154 -8.16 1.87 3.63
N CYS A 155 -7.22 1.53 2.73
CA CYS A 155 -6.88 0.13 2.49
C CYS A 155 -6.20 -0.49 3.71
N ALA A 156 -6.60 -1.71 4.07
CA ALA A 156 -5.95 -2.48 5.12
C ALA A 156 -4.50 -2.82 4.75
N THR A 157 -3.60 -2.88 5.75
CA THR A 157 -2.17 -3.16 5.55
C THR A 157 -1.89 -4.44 4.75
N GLY A 158 -2.68 -5.50 4.98
CA GLY A 158 -2.57 -6.73 4.21
C GLY A 158 -2.88 -6.55 2.73
N THR A 159 -3.94 -5.80 2.41
CA THR A 159 -4.30 -5.45 1.03
C THR A 159 -3.21 -4.61 0.36
N ILE A 160 -2.62 -3.66 1.10
CA ILE A 160 -1.48 -2.87 0.60
C ILE A 160 -0.31 -3.80 0.29
N ALA A 161 0.06 -4.70 1.21
CA ALA A 161 1.16 -5.62 1.02
C ALA A 161 1.00 -6.48 -0.25
N VAL A 162 -0.20 -7.07 -0.43
CA VAL A 162 -0.53 -7.88 -1.60
C VAL A 162 -0.49 -7.05 -2.88
N ALA A 163 -1.02 -5.82 -2.86
CA ALA A 163 -0.96 -4.94 -4.03
C ALA A 163 0.50 -4.63 -4.43
N LEU A 164 1.36 -4.34 -3.45
CA LEU A 164 2.76 -4.04 -3.73
C LEU A 164 3.55 -5.26 -4.22
N GLU A 165 3.41 -6.42 -3.59
CA GLU A 165 4.14 -7.63 -4.01
C GLU A 165 3.57 -8.22 -5.30
N VAL A 166 2.28 -8.56 -5.30
CA VAL A 166 1.68 -9.38 -6.37
C VAL A 166 1.38 -8.56 -7.62
N LYS A 167 0.98 -7.29 -7.48
CA LYS A 167 0.60 -6.45 -8.63
C LYS A 167 1.74 -5.60 -9.15
N LEU A 168 2.64 -5.14 -8.27
CA LEU A 168 3.79 -4.34 -8.68
C LEU A 168 5.11 -5.12 -8.76
N GLY A 169 5.15 -6.37 -8.32
CA GLY A 169 6.37 -7.19 -8.32
C GLY A 169 7.42 -6.69 -7.31
N CYS A 170 7.01 -5.99 -6.25
CA CYS A 170 7.95 -5.52 -5.23
C CYS A 170 8.52 -6.69 -4.44
N THR A 171 9.78 -6.57 -4.02
CA THR A 171 10.38 -7.51 -3.08
C THR A 171 9.75 -7.36 -1.68
N VAL A 172 9.76 -8.44 -0.89
CA VAL A 172 9.29 -8.45 0.51
C VAL A 172 9.91 -7.33 1.34
N ALA A 173 11.20 -7.03 1.14
CA ALA A 173 11.89 -5.94 1.82
C ALA A 173 11.37 -4.54 1.43
N GLN A 174 11.09 -4.32 0.14
CA GLN A 174 10.47 -3.07 -0.33
C GLN A 174 9.06 -2.91 0.23
N VAL A 175 8.28 -3.99 0.30
CA VAL A 175 6.95 -3.97 0.93
C VAL A 175 7.06 -3.60 2.40
N ALA A 176 7.91 -4.29 3.16
CA ALA A 176 8.09 -4.04 4.59
C ALA A 176 8.56 -2.61 4.87
N GLY A 177 9.53 -2.11 4.10
CA GLY A 177 10.01 -0.73 4.22
C GLY A 177 8.93 0.30 3.87
N ALA A 178 8.10 0.04 2.85
CA ALA A 178 6.98 0.91 2.52
C ALA A 178 5.92 0.92 3.64
N LEU A 179 5.61 -0.25 4.22
CA LEU A 179 4.69 -0.35 5.35
C LEU A 179 5.22 0.36 6.61
N GLN A 180 6.51 0.24 6.89
CA GLN A 180 7.16 1.00 7.97
C GLN A 180 7.12 2.50 7.72
N GLY A 181 7.37 2.93 6.47
CA GLY A 181 7.33 4.34 6.07
C GLY A 181 5.95 5.00 6.22
N ILE A 182 4.87 4.21 6.17
CA ILE A 182 3.50 4.67 6.43
C ILE A 182 3.07 4.47 7.91
N GLY A 183 4.02 4.17 8.80
CA GLY A 183 3.80 4.09 10.25
C GLY A 183 3.20 2.77 10.73
N CYS A 184 3.26 1.69 9.95
CA CYS A 184 2.82 0.37 10.44
C CYS A 184 3.77 -0.15 11.54
N THR A 185 3.22 -0.77 12.57
CA THR A 185 4.01 -1.37 13.65
C THR A 185 4.70 -2.66 13.17
N THR A 186 5.81 -3.03 13.83
CA THR A 186 6.55 -4.29 13.57
C THR A 186 5.61 -5.50 13.56
N GLY A 187 4.64 -5.55 14.47
CA GLY A 187 3.64 -6.62 14.53
C GLY A 187 2.74 -6.66 13.29
N THR A 188 2.17 -5.53 12.87
CA THR A 188 1.32 -5.47 11.68
C THR A 188 2.09 -5.83 10.42
N ILE A 189 3.35 -5.38 10.31
CA ILE A 189 4.23 -5.76 9.20
C ILE A 189 4.46 -7.27 9.22
N ALA A 190 4.83 -7.86 10.36
CA ALA A 190 5.04 -9.30 10.49
C ALA A 190 3.83 -10.11 10.02
N THR A 191 2.62 -9.73 10.46
CA THR A 191 1.36 -10.37 10.03
C THR A 191 1.15 -10.25 8.53
N ALA A 192 1.38 -9.07 7.95
CA ALA A 192 1.24 -8.88 6.50
C ALA A 192 2.21 -9.79 5.74
N LEU A 193 3.49 -9.83 6.14
CA LEU A 193 4.48 -10.66 5.47
C LEU A 193 4.16 -12.16 5.58
N SER A 194 3.79 -12.66 6.77
CA SER A 194 3.56 -14.10 6.94
C SER A 194 2.19 -14.56 6.41
N VAL A 195 1.12 -13.83 6.74
CA VAL A 195 -0.26 -14.27 6.48
C VAL A 195 -0.67 -13.93 5.05
N GLN A 196 -0.27 -12.77 4.55
CA GLN A 196 -0.71 -12.31 3.23
C GLN A 196 0.29 -12.67 2.13
N LEU A 197 1.59 -12.61 2.42
CA LEU A 197 2.64 -12.91 1.43
C LEU A 197 3.24 -14.32 1.61
N GLY A 198 2.82 -15.08 2.63
CA GLY A 198 3.27 -16.46 2.83
C GLY A 198 4.74 -16.58 3.26
N CYS A 199 5.36 -15.52 3.79
CA CYS A 199 6.75 -15.57 4.22
C CYS A 199 6.95 -16.52 5.42
N THR A 200 8.07 -17.24 5.41
CA THR A 200 8.52 -18.04 6.56
C THR A 200 8.92 -17.15 7.73
N VAL A 201 8.91 -17.69 8.95
CA VAL A 201 9.32 -16.98 10.18
C VAL A 201 10.72 -16.37 10.06
N ALA A 202 11.67 -17.08 9.45
CA ALA A 202 13.03 -16.59 9.24
C ALA A 202 13.08 -15.43 8.25
N GLN A 203 12.31 -15.49 7.15
CA GLN A 203 12.20 -14.40 6.19
C GLN A 203 11.57 -13.16 6.82
N VAL A 204 10.52 -13.33 7.65
CA VAL A 204 9.91 -12.23 8.39
C VAL A 204 10.92 -11.60 9.34
N ALA A 205 11.60 -12.39 10.15
CA ALA A 205 12.60 -11.92 11.11
C ALA A 205 13.74 -11.15 10.41
N GLY A 206 14.31 -11.72 9.35
CA GLY A 206 15.38 -11.09 8.57
C GLY A 206 14.92 -9.81 7.87
N THR A 207 13.69 -9.79 7.35
CA THR A 207 13.13 -8.58 6.74
C THR A 207 12.94 -7.46 7.76
N LEU A 208 12.40 -7.78 8.93
CA LEU A 208 12.21 -6.81 10.01
C LEU A 208 13.55 -6.28 10.53
N GLN A 209 14.56 -7.16 10.66
CA GLN A 209 15.93 -6.74 10.97
C GLN A 209 16.49 -5.80 9.89
N GLY A 210 16.28 -6.13 8.60
CA GLY A 210 16.76 -5.34 7.47
C GLY A 210 16.16 -3.92 7.40
N ILE A 211 14.94 -3.73 7.90
CA ILE A 211 14.31 -2.40 8.02
C ILE A 211 14.59 -1.74 9.38
N GLY A 212 15.48 -2.32 10.20
CA GLY A 212 15.96 -1.71 11.45
C GLY A 212 15.03 -1.89 12.66
N CYS A 213 14.11 -2.86 12.65
CA CYS A 213 13.31 -3.16 13.85
C CYS A 213 14.19 -3.70 15.00
N ALA A 214 13.87 -3.33 16.23
CA ALA A 214 14.56 -3.84 17.41
C ALA A 214 14.31 -5.35 17.59
N VAL A 215 15.34 -6.09 18.01
CA VAL A 215 15.27 -7.56 18.18
C VAL A 215 14.15 -8.00 19.13
N SER A 216 13.87 -7.23 20.19
CA SER A 216 12.77 -7.48 21.12
C SER A 216 11.39 -7.31 20.48
N ASP A 217 11.25 -6.33 19.58
CA ASP A 217 10.00 -6.09 18.85
C ASP A 217 9.77 -7.17 17.81
N ILE A 218 10.84 -7.64 17.14
CA ILE A 218 10.80 -8.77 16.23
C ILE A 218 10.35 -10.02 17.00
N ALA A 219 11.01 -10.36 18.11
CA ALA A 219 10.63 -11.51 18.92
C ALA A 219 9.18 -11.45 19.41
N THR A 220 8.74 -10.27 19.86
CA THR A 220 7.36 -10.03 20.30
C THR A 220 6.37 -10.19 19.14
N ALA A 221 6.69 -9.66 17.95
CA ALA A 221 5.86 -9.82 16.78
C ALA A 221 5.73 -11.30 16.38
N LEU A 222 6.84 -12.04 16.31
CA LEU A 222 6.82 -13.46 15.99
C LEU A 222 6.01 -14.27 17.01
N LYS A 223 6.14 -13.98 18.31
CA LYS A 223 5.35 -14.63 19.36
C LYS A 223 3.86 -14.28 19.25
N VAL A 224 3.53 -13.00 19.31
CA VAL A 224 2.16 -12.52 19.52
C VAL A 224 1.35 -12.60 18.23
N GLN A 225 1.95 -12.23 17.10
CA GLN A 225 1.24 -12.15 15.82
C GLN A 225 1.27 -13.49 15.08
N LEU A 226 2.38 -14.22 15.16
CA LEU A 226 2.56 -15.46 14.39
C LEU A 226 2.41 -16.71 15.26
N GLY A 227 2.16 -16.57 16.56
CA GLY A 227 2.00 -17.70 17.48
C GLY A 227 3.27 -18.54 17.64
N CYS A 228 4.45 -18.00 17.34
CA CYS A 228 5.69 -18.75 17.36
C CYS A 228 6.09 -19.17 18.78
N THR A 229 6.63 -20.38 18.91
CA THR A 229 7.26 -20.83 20.16
C THR A 229 8.58 -20.12 20.38
N ALA A 230 9.08 -20.09 21.63
CA ALA A 230 10.38 -19.52 21.95
C ALA A 230 11.53 -20.20 21.19
N ALA A 231 11.42 -21.51 20.91
CA ALA A 231 12.38 -22.22 20.09
C ALA A 231 12.37 -21.70 18.64
N ASN A 232 11.19 -21.54 18.02
CA ASN A 232 11.12 -21.00 16.66
C ASN A 232 11.68 -19.57 16.56
N VAL A 233 11.36 -18.72 17.54
CA VAL A 233 11.90 -17.35 17.62
C VAL A 233 13.41 -17.38 17.80
N GLY A 234 13.92 -18.20 18.73
CA GLY A 234 15.36 -18.36 18.95
C GLY A 234 16.09 -18.82 17.69
N THR A 235 15.56 -19.82 16.99
CA THR A 235 16.14 -20.32 15.72
C THR A 235 16.15 -19.24 14.65
N ALA A 236 15.05 -18.49 14.49
CA ALA A 236 14.97 -17.45 13.48
C ALA A 236 15.98 -16.33 13.76
N LEU A 237 16.02 -15.81 15.00
CA LEU A 237 16.92 -14.72 15.37
C LEU A 237 18.40 -15.13 15.33
N TYR A 238 18.72 -16.31 15.86
CA TYR A 238 20.10 -16.83 15.81
C TYR A 238 20.53 -17.12 14.36
N GLY A 239 19.64 -17.68 13.55
CA GLY A 239 19.91 -18.01 12.14
C GLY A 239 20.13 -16.79 11.23
N ILE A 240 19.56 -15.63 11.57
CA ILE A 240 19.82 -14.36 10.87
C ILE A 240 21.00 -13.57 11.45
N GLY A 241 21.75 -14.16 12.38
CA GLY A 241 23.03 -13.63 12.87
C GLY A 241 22.95 -12.70 14.08
N TYR A 242 21.83 -12.67 14.81
CA TYR A 242 21.84 -11.99 16.12
C TYR A 242 22.77 -12.69 17.10
N LEU A 243 23.44 -11.89 17.95
CA LEU A 243 24.32 -12.43 18.99
C LEU A 243 23.50 -13.17 20.06
N THR A 244 24.11 -14.15 20.71
CA THR A 244 23.46 -14.95 21.78
C THR A 244 22.87 -14.05 22.87
N ILE A 245 23.55 -12.95 23.24
CA ILE A 245 23.05 -11.99 24.23
C ILE A 245 21.77 -11.26 23.79
N ASP A 246 21.67 -10.91 22.50
CA ASP A 246 20.49 -10.26 21.93
C ASP A 246 19.31 -11.23 21.90
N VAL A 247 19.56 -12.47 21.49
CA VAL A 247 18.55 -13.54 21.48
C VAL A 247 18.03 -13.81 22.90
N VAL A 248 18.91 -13.89 23.91
CA VAL A 248 18.51 -14.07 25.31
C VAL A 248 17.65 -12.90 25.80
N GLY A 249 18.09 -11.66 25.54
CA GLY A 249 17.34 -10.46 25.89
C GLY A 249 15.95 -10.46 25.26
N ALA A 250 15.86 -10.79 23.96
CA ALA A 250 14.61 -10.84 23.23
C ALA A 250 13.67 -11.93 23.74
N LEU A 251 14.18 -13.14 24.02
CA LEU A 251 13.39 -14.24 24.59
C LEU A 251 12.88 -13.91 25.99
N LYS A 252 13.73 -13.32 26.84
CA LYS A 252 13.35 -12.84 28.17
C LYS A 252 12.18 -11.85 28.08
N VAL A 253 12.28 -10.83 27.21
CA VAL A 253 11.27 -9.78 27.07
C VAL A 253 9.99 -10.33 26.43
N ALA A 254 10.08 -10.98 25.27
CA ALA A 254 8.91 -11.41 24.52
C ALA A 254 8.14 -12.52 25.25
N PHE A 255 8.83 -13.47 25.88
CA PHE A 255 8.21 -14.63 26.51
C PHE A 255 8.06 -14.54 28.03
N GLY A 256 8.72 -13.59 28.70
CA GLY A 256 8.77 -13.56 30.16
C GLY A 256 9.49 -14.78 30.75
N TYR A 257 10.38 -15.41 29.98
CA TYR A 257 11.05 -16.64 30.38
C TYR A 257 12.08 -16.39 31.47
N THR A 258 12.21 -17.38 32.37
CA THR A 258 13.29 -17.47 33.35
C THR A 258 14.62 -17.83 32.67
N ALA A 259 15.74 -17.60 33.35
CA ALA A 259 17.06 -17.93 32.84
C ALA A 259 17.17 -19.40 32.39
N THR A 260 16.63 -20.34 33.17
CA THR A 260 16.69 -21.77 32.85
C THR A 260 15.88 -22.11 31.59
N GLN A 261 14.70 -21.52 31.42
CA GLN A 261 13.88 -21.72 30.22
C GLN A 261 14.58 -21.17 28.97
N VAL A 262 15.19 -19.99 29.06
CA VAL A 262 16.00 -19.45 27.96
C VAL A 262 17.21 -20.33 27.69
N GLY A 263 17.91 -20.79 28.73
CA GLY A 263 19.05 -21.69 28.60
C GLY A 263 18.69 -23.01 27.90
N THR A 264 17.49 -23.56 28.14
CA THR A 264 17.00 -24.75 27.42
C THR A 264 16.81 -24.47 25.93
N VAL A 265 16.29 -23.29 25.57
CA VAL A 265 16.21 -22.86 24.17
C VAL A 265 17.61 -22.78 23.56
N LEU A 266 18.55 -22.09 24.22
CA LEU A 266 19.94 -21.97 23.72
C LEU A 266 20.62 -23.32 23.54
N HIS A 267 20.40 -24.26 24.46
CA HIS A 267 20.93 -25.61 24.34
C HIS A 267 20.36 -26.31 23.11
N GLY A 268 19.05 -26.18 22.86
CA GLY A 268 18.39 -26.69 21.65
C GLY A 268 18.87 -26.03 20.35
N LEU A 269 19.36 -24.78 20.42
CA LEU A 269 20.00 -24.10 19.29
C LEU A 269 21.46 -24.53 19.05
N GLY A 270 22.06 -25.28 19.99
CA GLY A 270 23.47 -25.67 19.92
C GLY A 270 24.44 -24.53 20.25
N CYS A 271 24.00 -23.53 21.02
CA CYS A 271 24.88 -22.44 21.43
C CYS A 271 26.07 -22.96 22.27
N LEU A 272 27.24 -22.33 22.11
CA LEU A 272 28.41 -22.63 22.94
C LEU A 272 28.10 -22.34 24.41
N VAL A 273 28.57 -23.21 25.30
CA VAL A 273 28.35 -23.07 26.76
C VAL A 273 28.81 -21.71 27.27
N LEU A 274 29.97 -21.23 26.79
CA LEU A 274 30.52 -19.95 27.20
C LEU A 274 29.62 -18.78 26.77
N ASP A 275 29.17 -18.74 25.52
CA ASP A 275 28.29 -17.69 25.00
C ASP A 275 26.94 -17.68 25.72
N ALA A 276 26.38 -18.86 25.95
CA ALA A 276 25.16 -19.03 26.72
C ALA A 276 25.34 -18.57 28.17
N ALA A 277 26.46 -18.90 28.82
CA ALA A 277 26.77 -18.48 30.17
C ALA A 277 26.88 -16.94 30.29
N ILE A 278 27.64 -16.31 29.39
CA ILE A 278 27.83 -14.86 29.37
C ILE A 278 26.49 -14.15 29.17
N ALA A 279 25.72 -14.59 28.17
CA ALA A 279 24.42 -14.01 27.86
C ALA A 279 23.42 -14.16 29.02
N LEU A 280 23.29 -15.36 29.59
CA LEU A 280 22.38 -15.60 30.72
C LEU A 280 22.79 -14.81 31.96
N LYS A 281 24.09 -14.79 32.31
CA LYS A 281 24.61 -14.01 33.43
C LYS A 281 24.27 -12.53 33.27
N ALA A 282 24.55 -11.95 32.10
CA ALA A 282 24.32 -10.55 31.81
C ALA A 282 22.83 -10.19 31.78
N SER A 283 22.01 -10.93 31.02
CA SER A 283 20.60 -10.59 30.83
C SER A 283 19.74 -10.82 32.06
N PHE A 284 20.13 -11.71 32.97
CA PHE A 284 19.39 -12.03 34.20
C PHE A 284 20.06 -11.56 35.49
N ASN A 285 21.21 -10.88 35.41
CA ASN A 285 22.00 -10.44 36.57
C ASN A 285 22.32 -11.59 37.55
N LEU A 286 22.70 -12.75 37.01
CA LEU A 286 23.01 -13.93 37.81
C LEU A 286 24.43 -13.83 38.38
N THR A 287 24.65 -14.45 39.53
CA THR A 287 26.01 -14.77 39.98
C THR A 287 26.63 -15.88 39.14
N VAL A 288 27.94 -16.06 39.22
CA VAL A 288 28.66 -17.17 38.54
C VAL A 288 28.08 -18.53 38.96
N ALA A 289 27.84 -18.73 40.26
CA ALA A 289 27.24 -19.96 40.78
C ALA A 289 25.80 -20.19 40.25
N GLN A 290 24.96 -19.15 40.26
CA GLN A 290 23.60 -19.23 39.70
C GLN A 290 23.61 -19.54 38.20
N THR A 291 24.57 -18.98 37.46
CA THR A 291 24.75 -19.26 36.03
C THR A 291 25.10 -20.72 35.79
N GLY A 292 26.01 -21.29 36.58
CA GLY A 292 26.39 -22.72 36.49
C GLY A 292 25.21 -23.65 36.75
N THR A 293 24.45 -23.41 37.82
CA THR A 293 23.24 -24.19 38.13
C THR A 293 22.19 -24.07 37.02
N CYS A 294 22.00 -22.87 36.48
CA CYS A 294 21.09 -22.62 35.37
C CYS A 294 21.45 -23.46 34.14
N LEU A 295 22.72 -23.43 33.71
CA LEU A 295 23.19 -24.17 32.53
C LEU A 295 23.04 -25.68 32.70
N CYS A 296 23.41 -26.23 33.85
CA CYS A 296 23.22 -27.66 34.14
C CYS A 296 21.73 -28.04 34.05
N ASN A 297 20.85 -27.23 34.63
CA ASN A 297 19.39 -27.46 34.58
C ASN A 297 18.80 -27.27 33.18
N SER A 298 19.47 -26.50 32.32
CA SER A 298 19.10 -26.30 30.92
C SER A 298 19.53 -27.42 29.98
N GLY A 299 20.35 -28.38 30.46
CA GLY A 299 20.79 -29.55 29.70
C GLY A 299 22.25 -29.55 29.25
N TYR A 300 23.03 -28.51 29.58
CA TYR A 300 24.46 -28.48 29.26
C TYR A 300 25.26 -29.45 30.13
N LEU A 301 26.28 -30.07 29.54
CA LEU A 301 27.17 -31.02 30.21
C LEU A 301 27.91 -30.38 31.39
N SER A 302 27.77 -30.98 32.58
CA SER A 302 28.32 -30.43 33.82
C SER A 302 29.85 -30.23 33.79
N LEU A 303 30.58 -31.11 33.09
CA LEU A 303 32.03 -30.98 32.93
C LEU A 303 32.39 -29.72 32.12
N THR A 304 31.68 -29.46 31.02
CA THR A 304 31.90 -28.27 30.19
C THR A 304 31.51 -27.01 30.95
N VAL A 305 30.41 -27.04 31.71
CA VAL A 305 30.01 -25.93 32.57
C VAL A 305 31.09 -25.62 33.61
N ALA A 306 31.62 -26.64 34.30
CA ALA A 306 32.69 -26.48 35.30
C ALA A 306 33.96 -25.83 34.72
N LEU A 307 34.34 -26.17 33.48
CA LEU A 307 35.48 -25.58 32.79
C LEU A 307 35.23 -24.12 32.36
N THR A 308 33.99 -23.75 32.07
CA THR A 308 33.63 -22.38 31.62
C THR A 308 33.43 -21.38 32.76
N LEU A 309 32.97 -21.82 33.93
CA LEU A 309 32.64 -20.96 35.07
C LEU A 309 33.76 -19.99 35.50
N PRO A 310 35.05 -20.39 35.56
CA PRO A 310 36.14 -19.49 35.93
C PRO A 310 36.33 -18.31 34.96
N LEU A 311 35.99 -18.50 33.67
CA LEU A 311 36.13 -17.47 32.64
C LEU A 311 35.11 -16.34 32.80
N LEU A 312 34.02 -16.55 33.57
CA LEU A 312 33.00 -15.53 33.84
C LEU A 312 33.36 -14.56 34.98
N ALA A 313 34.47 -14.80 35.67
CA ALA A 313 34.94 -13.99 36.80
C ALA A 313 36.04 -12.98 36.44
N LEU A 314 36.58 -13.09 35.21
CA LEU A 314 37.51 -12.12 34.59
C LEU A 314 36.73 -11.00 33.89
#